data_AF-A0A560RFZ7-F1
#
_entry.id   AF-A0A560RFZ7-F1
#
_cell.length_a   1.000
_cell.length_b   1.000
_cell.length_c   1.000
_cell.angle_alpha   90.00
_cell.angle_beta   90.00
_cell.angle_gamma   90.00
#
_symmetry.space_group_name_H-M   'P 1'
#
loop_
_entity.id
_entity.type
_entity.pdbx_description
1 polymer ?
#
loop_
_entity_poly.entity_id
_entity_poly.type
_entity_poly.pdbx_seq_one_letter_code
_entity_poly.pdbx_strand_id
1 'polypeptide(L)' 'MTRQEEFLAKALEIHHEYEQATAVILDMMSKNMARGPEWDAAVTRQLAALDTWMELPRGYGDFRAAP' A
#
# COMPACT_ATOMS: atom_id res chain seq x y z
N MET A 1 20.24 10.94 -1.96
CA MET A 1 18.87 10.68 -2.42
C MET A 1 18.19 12.02 -2.60
N THR A 2 17.55 12.26 -3.75
CA THR A 2 16.71 13.44 -3.96
C THR A 2 15.34 13.22 -3.32
N ARG A 3 14.60 14.29 -3.05
CA ARG A 3 13.22 14.21 -2.53
C ARG A 3 12.28 13.40 -3.44
N GLN A 4 12.55 13.42 -4.75
CA GLN A 4 11.82 12.62 -5.73
C GLN A 4 12.18 11.13 -5.64
N GLU A 5 13.46 10.80 -5.48
CA GLU A 5 13.91 9.41 -5.27
C GLU A 5 13.36 8.83 -3.97
N GLU A 6 13.31 9.61 -2.89
CA GLU A 6 12.72 9.20 -1.61
C GLU A 6 11.21 8.95 -1.74
N PHE A 7 10.49 9.81 -2.47
CA PHE A 7 9.07 9.63 -2.74
C PHE A 7 8.82 8.35 -3.53
N LEU A 8 9.58 8.12 -4.61
CA LEU A 8 9.45 6.92 -5.43
C LEU A 8 9.77 5.65 -4.62
N ALA A 9 10.80 5.69 -3.79
CA ALA A 9 11.15 4.57 -2.91
C ALA A 9 9.99 4.22 -1.96
N LYS A 10 9.39 5.23 -1.30
CA LYS A 10 8.24 5.00 -0.41
C LYS A 10 6.98 4.58 -1.17
N ALA A 11 6.72 5.16 -2.33
CA ALA A 11 5.60 4.77 -3.18
C ALA A 11 5.69 3.29 -3.57
N LEU A 12 6.89 2.82 -3.93
CA LEU A 12 7.14 1.41 -4.26
C LEU A 12 6.98 0.50 -3.04
N GLU A 13 7.47 0.91 -1.86
CA GLU A 13 7.29 0.15 -0.61
C GLU A 13 5.81 -0.04 -0.25
N ILE A 14 5.03 1.05 -0.31
CA ILE A 14 3.59 1.02 -0.03
C ILE A 14 2.85 0.13 -1.04
N HIS A 15 3.18 0.26 -2.32
CA HIS A 15 2.59 -0.57 -3.37
C HIS A 15 2.91 -2.06 -3.15
N HIS A 16 4.15 -2.38 -2.78
CA HIS A 16 4.55 -3.75 -2.54
C HIS A 16 3.80 -4.39 -1.37
N GLU A 17 3.62 -3.66 -0.26
CA GLU A 17 2.82 -4.15 0.88
C GLU A 17 1.36 -4.38 0.48
N TYR A 18 0.78 -3.47 -0.31
CA TYR A 18 -0.57 -3.63 -0.85
C TYR A 18 -0.68 -4.88 -1.73
N GLU A 19 0.27 -5.11 -2.63
CA GLU A 19 0.30 -6.29 -3.50
C GLU A 19 0.43 -7.59 -2.71
N GLN A 20 1.31 -7.64 -1.71
CA GLN A 20 1.47 -8.82 -0.85
C GLN A 20 0.18 -9.15 -0.10
N ALA A 21 -0.45 -8.15 0.53
CA ALA A 21 -1.72 -8.33 1.22
C ALA A 21 -2.83 -8.80 0.25
N THR A 22 -2.86 -8.23 -0.95
CA THR A 22 -3.80 -8.63 -2.01
C THR A 22 -3.58 -10.07 -2.45
N ALA A 23 -2.33 -10.51 -2.58
CA ALA A 23 -2.01 -11.89 -2.96
C ALA A 23 -2.54 -12.92 -1.95
N VAL A 24 -2.43 -12.62 -0.64
CA VAL A 24 -3.00 -13.47 0.42
C VAL A 24 -4.52 -13.51 0.32
N ILE A 25 -5.18 -12.36 0.14
CA ILE A 25 -6.63 -12.29 -0.06
C ILE A 25 -7.06 -13.14 -1.26
N LEU A 26 -6.38 -13.01 -2.40
CA LEU A 26 -6.70 -13.75 -3.62
C LEU A 26 -6.47 -15.27 -3.48
N ASP A 27 -5.39 -15.69 -2.83
CA ASP A 27 -5.13 -17.10 -2.53
C ASP A 27 -6.24 -17.68 -1.63
N MET A 28 -6.64 -16.96 -0.59
CA MET A 28 -7.74 -17.38 0.29
C MET A 28 -9.10 -17.39 -0.43
N MET A 29 -9.37 -16.41 -1.30
CA MET A 29 -10.57 -16.40 -2.16
C MET A 29 -10.59 -17.62 -3.09
N SER A 30 -9.46 -18.01 -3.67
CA SER A 30 -9.36 -19.20 -4.53
C SER A 30 -9.72 -20.50 -3.78
N LYS A 31 -9.59 -20.49 -2.45
CA LYS A 31 -9.94 -21.58 -1.53
C LYS A 31 -11.35 -21.44 -0.94
N ASN A 32 -12.16 -20.48 -1.41
CA ASN A 32 -13.47 -20.11 -0.85
C ASN A 32 -13.43 -19.72 0.64
N MET A 33 -12.31 -19.14 1.10
CA MET A 33 -12.11 -18.71 2.49
C MET A 33 -12.07 -17.18 2.56
N ALA A 34 -13.22 -16.54 2.76
CA ALA A 34 -13.33 -15.07 2.87
C ALA A 34 -13.48 -14.58 4.32
N ARG A 35 -12.89 -15.31 5.29
CA ARG A 35 -12.96 -14.99 6.73
C ARG A 35 -11.86 -15.73 7.50
N GLY A 36 -11.51 -15.20 8.68
CA GLY A 36 -10.58 -15.80 9.61
C GLY A 36 -9.34 -14.92 9.85
N PRO A 37 -8.48 -15.28 10.82
CA PRO A 37 -7.41 -14.38 11.28
C PRO A 37 -6.44 -13.94 10.18
N GLU A 38 -6.12 -14.83 9.24
CA GLU A 38 -5.24 -14.54 8.10
C GLU A 38 -5.90 -13.57 7.11
N TRP A 39 -7.18 -13.78 6.81
CA TRP A 39 -7.98 -12.88 5.98
C TRP A 39 -8.07 -11.48 6.59
N ASP A 40 -8.44 -11.42 7.87
CA ASP A 40 -8.62 -10.16 8.60
C ASP A 40 -7.30 -9.39 8.68
N ALA A 41 -6.18 -10.10 8.88
CA ALA A 41 -4.85 -9.50 8.87
C ALA A 41 -4.46 -8.97 7.49
N ALA A 42 -4.73 -9.72 6.42
CA ALA A 42 -4.44 -9.29 5.06
C ALA A 42 -5.27 -8.07 4.65
N VAL A 43 -6.58 -8.07 4.94
CA VAL A 43 -7.46 -6.91 4.72
C VAL A 43 -6.97 -5.69 5.50
N THR A 44 -6.60 -5.87 6.76
CA THR A 44 -6.08 -4.77 7.60
C THR A 44 -4.80 -4.17 7.00
N ARG A 45 -3.86 -5.01 6.54
CA ARG A 45 -2.62 -4.55 5.89
C ARG A 45 -2.91 -3.83 4.57
N GLN A 46 -3.81 -4.36 3.76
CA GLN A 46 -4.21 -3.74 2.49
C GLN A 46 -4.79 -2.34 2.72
N LEU A 47 -5.69 -2.19 3.71
CA LEU A 47 -6.27 -0.90 4.08
C LEU A 47 -5.21 0.08 4.62
N ALA A 48 -4.33 -0.37 5.50
CA ALA A 48 -3.26 0.47 6.03
C ALA A 48 -2.29 0.96 4.95
N ALA A 49 -1.97 0.11 3.96
CA ALA A 49 -1.17 0.50 2.80
C ALA A 49 -1.88 1.57 1.96
N LEU A 50 -3.20 1.44 1.74
CA LEU A 50 -4.00 2.46 1.04
C LEU A 50 -4.04 3.79 1.80
N ASP A 51 -4.23 3.75 3.12
CA ASP A 51 -4.20 4.95 3.95
C ASP A 51 -2.84 5.66 3.85
N THR A 52 -1.76 4.88 3.91
CA THR A 52 -0.39 5.41 3.77
C THR A 52 -0.15 6.01 2.38
N TRP A 53 -0.68 5.37 1.32
CA TRP A 53 -0.62 5.89 -0.04
C TRP A 53 -1.32 7.25 -0.17
N MET A 54 -2.49 7.41 0.44
CA MET A 54 -3.25 8.67 0.40
C MET A 54 -2.54 9.82 1.13
N GLU A 55 -1.80 9.52 2.19
CA GLU A 55 -1.03 10.52 2.94
C GLU A 55 0.33 10.84 2.30
N LEU A 56 0.85 9.96 1.43
CA LEU A 56 2.19 10.12 0.83
C LEU A 56 2.37 11.47 0.11
N PRO A 57 1.45 11.96 -0.75
CA PRO A 57 1.58 13.27 -1.38
C PRO A 57 1.64 14.43 -0.37
N ARG A 58 0.95 14.33 0.77
CA ARG A 58 0.95 15.39 1.79
C ARG A 58 2.31 15.52 2.47
N GLY A 59 3.01 14.41 2.68
CA GLY A 59 4.36 14.41 3.25
C GLY A 59 5.43 14.96 2.30
N TYR A 60 5.23 14.81 0.99
CA TYR A 60 6.20 15.22 -0.02
C TYR A 60 5.90 16.58 -0.67
N GLY A 61 4.68 17.10 -0.50
CA GLY A 61 4.23 18.35 -1.10
C GLY A 61 3.85 18.18 -2.58
N ASP A 62 3.13 19.16 -3.13
CA ASP A 62 2.78 19.15 -4.56
C ASP A 62 4.08 19.24 -5.39
N PHE A 63 4.47 18.15 -6.04
CA PHE A 63 5.58 18.16 -7.03
C PHE A 63 5.32 19.10 -8.21
N ARG A 64 4.10 19.69 -8.28
CA ARG A 64 3.66 20.70 -9.24
C ARG A 64 4.03 22.13 -8.90
N ALA A 65 4.60 22.43 -7.73
CA ALA A 65 5.08 23.77 -7.43
C ALA A 65 6.51 23.98 -7.98
N ALA A 66 6.64 24.00 -9.31
CA ALA A 66 7.78 24.66 -9.95
C ALA A 66 7.31 26.05 -10.46
N PRO A 67 8.06 27.14 -10.19
CA PRO A 67 7.79 28.47 -10.76
C PRO A 67 8.00 28.50 -12.28
#